data_AF-A0A4S1FG92-F1
#
_entry.id   AF-A0A4S1FG92-F1
#
_cell.length_a   1.000
_cell.length_b   1.000
_cell.length_c   1.000
_cell.angle_alpha   90.00
_cell.angle_beta   90.00
_cell.angle_gamma   90.00
#
_symmetry.space_group_name_H-M   'P 1'
#
loop_
_entity.id
_entity.type
_entity.pdbx_description
1 polymer ?
#
loop_
_entity_poly.entity_id
_entity_poly.type
_entity_poly.pdbx_seq_one_letter_code
_entity_poly.pdbx_strand_id
1 'polypeptide(L)'
;VKGIGLSGQMHGATLLDASDKVLRPCILWNDTRSHVEAAALDADPRFRKLTGNIVFPGFTAPKLGWVKNNEPAIFAKVTKVLLPKDYLRLWLT
;
A
#
# COMPACT_ATOMS: atom_id res chain seq x y z
N VAL A 1 -7.13 -13.68 -28.26
CA VAL A 1 -6.35 -13.88 -27.02
C VAL A 1 -7.20 -14.71 -26.05
N LYS A 2 -6.66 -15.76 -25.41
CA LYS A 2 -7.42 -16.66 -24.49
C LYS A 2 -7.18 -16.41 -22.99
N GLY A 3 -6.19 -15.58 -22.64
CA GLY A 3 -5.88 -15.21 -21.25
C GLY A 3 -4.87 -14.07 -21.22
N ILE A 4 -4.85 -13.33 -20.10
CA ILE A 4 -3.93 -12.21 -19.86
C ILE A 4 -3.24 -12.43 -18.51
N GLY A 5 -1.91 -12.46 -18.51
CA GLY A 5 -1.08 -12.48 -17.30
C GLY A 5 -0.65 -11.06 -16.91
N LEU A 6 -0.63 -10.76 -15.62
CA LEU A 6 -0.21 -9.46 -15.11
C LEU A 6 1.05 -9.63 -14.25
N SER A 7 2.01 -8.72 -14.45
CA SER A 7 3.17 -8.52 -13.59
C SER A 7 3.30 -7.02 -13.30
N GLY A 8 3.86 -6.65 -12.16
CA GLY A 8 4.03 -5.25 -11.80
C GLY A 8 4.94 -5.08 -10.59
N GLN A 9 5.45 -3.85 -10.45
CA GLN A 9 6.27 -3.48 -9.30
C GLN A 9 5.54 -3.73 -7.97
N MET A 10 6.30 -4.17 -6.97
CA MET A 10 5.77 -4.55 -5.66
C MET A 10 5.46 -3.33 -4.78
N HIS A 11 4.82 -3.57 -3.64
CA HIS A 11 4.67 -2.68 -2.47
C HIS A 11 4.02 -1.30 -2.68
N GLY A 12 3.64 -0.93 -3.89
CA GLY A 12 2.90 0.31 -4.16
C GLY A 12 1.59 0.34 -3.37
N ALA A 13 1.29 1.47 -2.73
CA ALA A 13 0.03 1.70 -2.02
C ALA A 13 -0.93 2.55 -2.87
N THR A 14 -1.82 1.90 -3.64
CA THR A 14 -2.90 2.56 -4.37
C THR A 14 -4.17 2.53 -3.52
N LEU A 15 -4.64 3.71 -3.12
CA LEU A 15 -5.77 3.85 -2.20
C LEU A 15 -7.02 4.26 -2.97
N LEU A 16 -8.09 3.48 -2.80
CA LEU A 16 -9.36 3.71 -3.47
C LEU A 16 -10.47 3.95 -2.46
N ASP A 17 -11.45 4.76 -2.88
CA ASP A 17 -12.70 4.95 -2.17
C ASP A 17 -13.76 3.90 -2.52
N ALA A 18 -14.95 4.02 -1.93
CA ALA A 18 -16.07 3.11 -2.14
C ALA A 18 -16.54 3.00 -3.60
N SER A 19 -16.19 3.99 -4.44
CA SER A 19 -16.54 4.07 -5.86
C SER A 19 -15.34 3.74 -6.76
N ASP A 20 -14.31 3.09 -6.20
CA ASP A 20 -13.06 2.74 -6.87
C ASP A 20 -12.30 3.94 -7.46
N LYS A 21 -12.51 5.15 -6.93
CA LYS A 21 -11.75 6.34 -7.32
C LYS A 21 -10.45 6.43 -6.55
N VAL A 22 -9.37 6.76 -7.28
CA VAL A 22 -8.04 6.99 -6.70
C VAL A 22 -8.07 8.22 -5.80
N LEU A 23 -7.73 8.02 -4.53
CA LEU A 23 -7.75 9.07 -3.52
C LEU A 23 -6.49 9.96 -3.54
N ARG A 24 -5.36 9.39 -3.99
CA ARG A 24 -4.05 10.06 -4.07
C ARG A 24 -3.07 9.26 -4.94
N PRO A 25 -1.97 9.85 -5.46
CA PRO A 25 -0.99 9.14 -6.28
C PRO A 25 -0.36 7.94 -5.53
N CYS A 26 -0.22 6.78 -6.16
CA CYS A 26 0.35 5.58 -5.53
C CYS A 26 1.72 5.86 -4.86
N ILE A 27 1.90 5.48 -3.59
CA ILE A 27 3.21 5.57 -2.92
C ILE A 27 4.04 4.34 -3.30
N LEU A 28 5.07 4.53 -4.13
CA LEU A 28 5.85 3.46 -4.75
C LEU A 28 6.81 2.75 -3.78
N TRP A 29 7.40 1.64 -4.23
CA TRP A 29 8.28 0.79 -3.42
C TRP A 29 9.59 1.46 -2.97
N ASN A 30 10.08 2.43 -3.74
CA ASN A 30 11.30 3.19 -3.47
C ASN A 30 11.05 4.46 -2.66
N ASP A 31 9.80 4.70 -2.22
CA ASP A 31 9.45 5.82 -1.37
C ASP A 31 9.81 5.53 0.09
N THR A 32 10.44 6.51 0.76
CA THR A 32 10.94 6.39 2.14
C THR A 32 10.19 7.28 3.15
N ARG A 33 9.08 7.92 2.76
CA ARG A 33 8.37 8.90 3.60
C ARG A 33 7.85 8.33 4.92
N SER A 34 7.55 7.02 4.94
CA SER A 34 6.97 6.31 6.09
C SER A 34 8.00 5.64 7.01
N HIS A 35 9.23 6.15 7.08
CA HIS A 35 10.31 5.57 7.89
C HIS A 35 10.00 5.55 9.40
N VAL A 36 9.28 6.56 9.91
CA VAL A 36 8.85 6.61 11.32
C VAL A 36 7.87 5.48 11.60
N GLU A 37 6.84 5.32 10.77
CA GLU A 37 5.86 4.24 10.92
C GLU A 37 6.49 2.87 10.69
N ALA A 38 7.40 2.74 9.73
CA ALA A 38 8.12 1.49 9.49
C ALA A 38 8.95 1.05 10.69
N ALA A 39 9.70 1.96 11.32
CA ALA A 39 10.46 1.65 12.52
C ALA A 39 9.55 1.25 13.69
N ALA A 40 8.42 1.93 13.86
CA ALA A 40 7.44 1.59 14.90
C ALA A 40 6.81 0.19 14.68
N LEU A 41 6.48 -0.17 13.43
CA LEU A 41 5.95 -1.48 13.10
C LEU A 41 7.01 -2.59 13.20
N ASP A 42 8.26 -2.32 12.81
CA ASP A 42 9.35 -3.30 12.89
C ASP A 42 9.76 -3.60 14.34
N ALA A 43 9.61 -2.62 15.24
CA ALA A 43 9.85 -2.79 16.67
C ALA A 43 8.80 -3.70 17.34
N ASP A 44 7.62 -3.87 16.75
CA ASP A 44 6.64 -4.85 17.21
C ASP A 44 7.03 -6.26 16.70
N PRO A 45 7.45 -7.18 17.58
CA PRO A 45 7.94 -8.50 17.18
C PRO A 45 6.89 -9.34 16.44
N ARG A 46 5.60 -9.00 16.55
CA ARG A 46 4.53 -9.69 15.83
C ARG A 46 4.66 -9.52 14.32
N PHE A 47 5.16 -8.40 13.81
CA PHE A 47 5.28 -8.18 12.37
C PHE A 47 6.26 -9.15 11.74
N ARG A 48 7.46 -9.27 12.29
CA ARG A 48 8.45 -10.23 11.80
C ARG A 48 7.98 -11.68 11.97
N LYS A 49 7.33 -11.98 13.10
CA LYS A 49 6.78 -13.32 13.37
C LYS A 49 5.70 -13.73 12.36
N LEU A 50 4.81 -12.82 11.99
CA LEU A 50 3.68 -13.11 11.10
C LEU A 50 4.03 -12.98 9.62
N THR A 51 4.84 -11.99 9.25
CA THR A 51 5.14 -11.68 7.84
C THR A 51 6.47 -12.25 7.35
N GLY A 52 7.35 -12.70 8.25
CA GLY A 52 8.67 -13.23 7.92
C GLY A 52 9.67 -12.20 7.40
N ASN A 53 9.35 -10.90 7.47
CA ASN A 53 10.17 -9.83 6.88
C ASN A 53 10.38 -8.66 7.84
N ILE A 54 11.48 -7.95 7.64
CA ILE A 54 11.70 -6.60 8.19
C ILE A 54 10.62 -5.66 7.61
N VAL A 55 10.14 -4.70 8.41
CA VAL A 55 9.25 -3.65 7.89
C VAL A 55 10.07 -2.47 7.37
N PHE A 56 10.24 -2.40 6.04
CA PHE A 56 10.85 -1.24 5.38
C PHE A 56 9.81 -0.15 5.05
N PRO A 57 10.18 1.14 4.97
CA PRO A 57 9.24 2.22 4.59
C PRO A 57 8.68 2.07 3.18
N GLY A 58 9.40 1.33 2.32
CA GLY A 58 8.94 0.97 0.99
C GLY A 58 7.79 -0.05 0.99
N PHE A 59 7.46 -0.68 2.12
CA PHE A 59 6.36 -1.64 2.23
C PHE A 59 5.00 -0.95 2.42
N THR A 60 3.92 -1.67 2.11
CA THR A 60 2.57 -1.08 2.04
C THR A 60 2.01 -0.68 3.41
N ALA A 61 2.19 -1.51 4.44
CA ALA A 61 1.65 -1.26 5.78
C ALA A 61 2.10 0.07 6.42
N PRO A 62 3.41 0.40 6.49
CA PRO A 62 3.83 1.66 7.09
C PRO A 62 3.33 2.88 6.32
N LYS A 63 3.15 2.79 5.00
CA LYS A 63 2.56 3.87 4.19
C LYS A 63 1.12 4.19 4.58
N LEU A 64 0.32 3.17 4.95
CA LEU A 64 -1.04 3.39 5.45
C LEU A 64 -1.02 4.07 6.84
N GLY A 65 -0.07 3.69 7.69
CA GLY A 65 0.18 4.41 8.94
C GLY A 65 0.51 5.88 8.68
N TRP A 66 1.39 6.14 7.72
CA TRP A 66 1.77 7.50 7.33
C TRP A 66 0.57 8.29 6.79
N VAL A 67 -0.24 7.71 5.90
CA VAL A 67 -1.45 8.36 5.38
C VAL A 67 -2.47 8.62 6.51
N LYS A 68 -2.63 7.69 7.46
CA LYS A 68 -3.48 7.90 8.64
C LYS A 68 -3.04 9.12 9.45
N ASN A 69 -1.74 9.29 9.65
CA ASN A 69 -1.19 10.35 10.49
C ASN A 69 -1.11 11.71 9.77
N ASN A 70 -0.84 11.72 8.47
CA ASN A 70 -0.53 12.95 7.70
C ASN A 70 -1.68 13.38 6.79
N GLU A 71 -2.52 12.45 6.35
CA GLU A 71 -3.63 12.68 5.42
C GLU A 71 -4.94 12.04 5.95
N PRO A 72 -5.39 12.36 7.19
CA PRO A 72 -6.48 11.64 7.84
C PRO A 72 -7.82 11.71 7.08
N ALA A 73 -8.08 12.81 6.38
CA ALA A 73 -9.27 12.96 5.54
C ALA A 73 -9.25 12.05 4.30
N ILE A 74 -8.06 11.71 3.78
CA ILE A 74 -7.90 10.69 2.74
C ILE A 74 -8.05 9.32 3.37
N PHE A 75 -7.37 9.04 4.49
CA PHE A 75 -7.43 7.74 5.17
C PHE A 75 -8.87 7.32 5.49
N ALA A 76 -9.71 8.26 5.95
CA ALA A 76 -11.10 8.00 6.28
C ALA A 76 -11.96 7.54 5.09
N LYS A 77 -11.54 7.82 3.86
CA LYS A 77 -12.26 7.42 2.63
C LYS A 77 -11.76 6.09 2.06
N VAL A 78 -10.67 5.53 2.58
CA VAL A 78 -10.06 4.31 2.04
C VAL A 78 -10.97 3.12 2.30
N THR A 79 -11.41 2.47 1.24
CA THR A 79 -12.17 1.20 1.32
C THR A 79 -11.38 0.04 0.73
N LYS A 80 -10.45 0.31 -0.19
CA LYS A 80 -9.63 -0.70 -0.86
C LYS A 80 -8.19 -0.21 -1.01
N VAL A 81 -7.27 -1.14 -0.80
CA VAL A 81 -5.82 -0.92 -0.95
C VAL A 81 -5.32 -1.96 -1.93
N LEU A 82 -4.87 -1.51 -3.10
CA LEU A 82 -4.37 -2.39 -4.16
C LEU A 82 -2.90 -2.11 -4.43
N LEU A 83 -2.15 -3.15 -4.78
CA LEU A 83 -0.84 -3.01 -5.38
C LEU A 83 -1.00 -2.54 -6.84
N PRO A 84 0.04 -1.97 -7.48
CA PRO A 84 -0.06 -1.42 -8.84
C PRO A 84 -0.59 -2.42 -9.88
N LYS A 85 -0.13 -3.67 -9.82
CA LYS A 85 -0.62 -4.76 -10.69
C LYS A 85 -2.12 -5.02 -10.50
N ASP A 86 -2.61 -4.94 -9.27
CA ASP A 86 -4.00 -5.27 -8.94
C ASP A 86 -4.94 -4.10 -9.23
N TYR A 87 -4.46 -2.85 -9.18
CA TYR A 87 -5.19 -1.71 -9.73
C TYR A 87 -5.39 -1.85 -11.25
N LEU A 88 -4.37 -2.31 -11.99
CA LEU A 88 -4.55 -2.61 -13.41
C LEU A 88 -5.56 -3.73 -13.63
N ARG A 89 -5.58 -4.75 -12.75
CA ARG A 89 -6.61 -5.81 -12.79
C ARG A 89 -8.01 -5.24 -12.62
N LEU A 90 -8.23 -4.32 -11.67
CA LEU A 90 -9.52 -3.66 -11.46
C LEU A 90 -10.02 -2.92 -12.70
N TRP A 91 -9.12 -2.38 -13.52
CA TRP A 91 -9.50 -1.76 -14.79
C TRP A 91 -9.82 -2.79 -15.89
N LEU A 92 -9.14 -3.92 -15.88
CA LEU A 92 -9.31 -4.98 -16.90
C LEU A 92 -10.52 -5.89 -16.65
N THR A 93 -11.00 -5.99 -15.41
CA THR A 93 -12.04 -6.94 -14.97
C THR A 93 -13.03 -6.26 -14.04
#